data_AF-A0A7C8MYJ2-F1
#
_entry.id   AF-A0A7C8MYJ2-F1
#
_cell.length_a   1.000
_cell.length_b   1.000
_cell.length_c   1.000
_cell.angle_alpha   90.00
_cell.angle_beta   90.00
_cell.angle_gamma   90.00
#
_symmetry.space_group_name_H-M   'P 1'
#
loop_
_entity.id
_entity.type
_entity.pdbx_description
1 polymer ?
#
loop_
_entity_poly.entity_id
_entity_poly.type
_entity_poly.pdbx_seq_one_letter_code
_entity_poly.pdbx_strand_id
1 'polypeptide(L)'
;MPLTLQFATEADVERTTQIEREAYAPNPFNPILFPGPFPEPTSGENRRAIEMVKHIREDPSTRWLKVIDTDLEPTKDNRQMIGFAQWNINDGSQIPAGPRSFGPGCNVEACEAVFGGLHEMRLKHFAEKKHVHLRILHVDPKHQRRGAGKMLVTWGVEEAKKLGLPAFLESSEAGHSLYQSCGFRDIDVQANMLPSLWKSPPGSKGAIPDPAAPLVSAWQVHADAGEPQAIVRVHNLQSTMAAGRDAWGRTAKPQPVLLSSEVSFARPFETASARDAVNAETVHYGNLSKTLLGGMELFSVSPSSSSDKAKTTREGDSKGPSTADVFEILWVKMTGRVVDGSYVALPLDQIPFLDATRLRSLALTLHLPKASLLGSGVSLTTTACFVDAGDLTGEKKRNPLRSYARSLRLHKLHVPTLIGVNSNERTAKQMVIADVEIERFDIREDIHPELERVVVETLESSSFETLEALGTHIANQILDEFRIGDSPQPMRERSWQVRVRLEKPIAVPFADCPSVEIRVGS
;
A
#
# COMPACT_ATOMS: atom_id res chain seq x y z
N MET A 1 -15.57 -36.52 -14.66
CA MET A 1 -14.91 -35.22 -14.93
C MET A 1 -14.54 -35.20 -16.41
N PRO A 2 -15.24 -34.43 -17.24
CA PRO A 2 -15.07 -34.40 -18.71
C PRO A 2 -13.82 -33.61 -19.14
N LEU A 3 -12.74 -33.65 -18.37
CA LEU A 3 -11.56 -32.83 -18.66
C LEU A 3 -10.45 -33.71 -19.22
N THR A 4 -9.92 -33.31 -20.37
CA THR A 4 -8.82 -34.02 -21.04
C THR A 4 -7.64 -33.08 -21.27
N LEU A 5 -6.44 -33.50 -20.86
CA LEU A 5 -5.19 -32.78 -21.13
C LEU A 5 -4.62 -33.21 -22.47
N GLN A 6 -4.19 -32.25 -23.27
CA GLN A 6 -3.60 -32.45 -24.60
C GLN A 6 -2.43 -31.49 -24.80
N PHE A 7 -1.55 -31.79 -25.77
CA PHE A 7 -0.61 -30.80 -26.27
C PHE A 7 -1.36 -29.76 -27.09
N ALA A 8 -1.04 -28.48 -26.87
CA ALA A 8 -1.56 -27.38 -27.66
C ALA A 8 -0.62 -27.09 -28.83
N THR A 9 -1.20 -26.57 -29.92
CA THR A 9 -0.48 -26.23 -31.15
C THR A 9 -0.72 -24.76 -31.52
N GLU A 10 -0.12 -24.31 -32.62
CA GLU A 10 -0.34 -22.95 -33.14
C GLU A 10 -1.83 -22.66 -33.43
N ALA A 11 -2.63 -23.69 -33.71
CA ALA A 11 -4.07 -23.54 -33.94
C ALA A 11 -4.85 -23.14 -32.67
N ASP A 12 -4.28 -23.30 -31.48
CA ASP A 12 -4.91 -22.98 -30.20
C ASP A 12 -4.64 -21.53 -29.74
N VAL A 13 -3.81 -20.77 -30.47
CA VAL A 13 -3.27 -19.48 -29.99
C VAL A 13 -4.36 -18.40 -29.89
N GLU A 14 -5.30 -18.34 -30.81
CA GLU A 14 -6.39 -17.35 -30.71
C GLU A 14 -7.23 -17.60 -29.44
N ARG A 15 -7.55 -18.86 -29.14
CA ARG A 15 -8.32 -19.20 -27.96
C ARG A 15 -7.52 -18.98 -26.67
N THR A 16 -6.23 -19.31 -26.65
CA THR A 16 -5.41 -19.12 -25.46
C THR A 16 -5.26 -17.65 -25.09
N THR A 17 -5.04 -16.76 -26.07
CA THR A 17 -4.90 -15.32 -25.81
C THR A 17 -6.22 -14.69 -25.36
N GLN A 18 -7.36 -15.20 -25.85
CA GLN A 18 -8.66 -14.82 -25.32
C GLN A 18 -8.80 -15.18 -23.84
N ILE A 19 -8.49 -16.44 -23.48
CA ILE A 19 -8.56 -16.90 -22.09
C ILE A 19 -7.58 -16.12 -21.20
N GLU A 20 -6.36 -15.85 -21.67
CA GLU A 20 -5.35 -15.04 -20.96
C GLU A 20 -5.93 -13.66 -20.59
N ARG A 21 -6.52 -12.97 -21.57
CA ARG A 21 -7.13 -11.65 -21.36
C ARG A 21 -8.26 -11.70 -20.33
N GLU A 22 -9.17 -12.67 -20.46
CA GLU A 22 -10.32 -12.80 -19.56
C GLU A 22 -9.90 -13.24 -18.14
N ALA A 23 -8.94 -14.15 -18.02
CA ALA A 23 -8.45 -14.65 -16.74
C ALA A 23 -7.63 -13.62 -15.97
N TYR A 24 -6.89 -12.75 -16.67
CA TYR A 24 -6.04 -11.75 -16.03
C TYR A 24 -6.75 -10.41 -15.84
N ALA A 25 -7.85 -10.10 -16.55
CA ALA A 25 -8.57 -8.84 -16.44
C ALA A 25 -8.88 -8.37 -15.00
N PRO A 26 -9.27 -9.25 -14.04
CA PRO A 26 -9.57 -8.83 -12.66
C PRO A 26 -8.34 -8.43 -11.82
N ASN A 27 -7.11 -8.54 -12.34
CA ASN A 27 -5.90 -8.22 -11.59
C ASN A 27 -5.83 -6.70 -11.31
N PRO A 28 -5.83 -6.27 -10.02
CA PRO A 28 -5.83 -4.85 -9.66
C PRO A 28 -4.56 -4.10 -10.10
N PHE A 29 -3.48 -4.81 -10.43
CA PHE A 29 -2.27 -4.23 -10.97
C PHE A 29 -2.32 -3.97 -12.48
N ASN A 30 -3.22 -4.61 -13.23
CA ASN A 30 -3.26 -4.44 -14.69
C ASN A 30 -3.47 -2.98 -15.13
N PRO A 31 -4.37 -2.19 -14.51
CA PRO A 31 -4.51 -0.77 -14.85
C PRO A 31 -3.24 0.05 -14.57
N ILE A 32 -2.41 -0.40 -13.63
CA ILE A 32 -1.15 0.27 -13.27
C ILE A 32 -0.04 -0.14 -14.24
N LEU A 33 0.06 -1.43 -14.55
CA LEU A 33 1.10 -2.03 -15.42
C LEU A 33 0.86 -1.76 -16.90
N PHE A 34 -0.41 -1.68 -17.30
CA PHE A 34 -0.86 -1.67 -18.69
C PHE A 34 -1.95 -0.58 -18.91
N PRO A 35 -1.68 0.70 -18.60
CA PRO A 35 -2.68 1.78 -18.62
C PRO A 35 -3.16 2.18 -20.03
N GLY A 36 -2.44 1.77 -21.08
CA GLY A 36 -2.72 2.23 -22.44
C GLY A 36 -2.35 3.72 -22.67
N PRO A 37 -2.74 4.30 -23.81
CA PRO A 37 -3.34 3.62 -24.95
C PRO A 37 -2.33 2.67 -25.62
N PHE A 38 -2.80 1.50 -26.04
CA PHE A 38 -2.03 0.59 -26.88
C PHE A 38 -2.17 1.03 -28.34
N PRO A 39 -1.14 0.81 -29.19
CA PRO A 39 -1.28 1.03 -30.63
C PRO A 39 -2.49 0.26 -31.15
N GLU A 40 -3.32 0.90 -31.98
CA GLU A 40 -4.42 0.18 -32.62
C GLU A 40 -3.83 -1.02 -33.38
N PRO A 41 -4.34 -2.24 -33.14
CA PRO A 41 -3.90 -3.39 -33.90
C PRO A 41 -4.17 -3.12 -35.38
N THR A 42 -3.21 -3.45 -36.25
CA THR A 42 -3.49 -3.55 -37.69
C THR A 42 -4.74 -4.40 -37.87
N SER A 43 -5.69 -3.97 -38.69
CA SER A 43 -7.04 -4.56 -38.74
C SER A 43 -7.02 -6.10 -38.77
N GLY A 44 -7.46 -6.73 -37.67
CA GLY A 44 -7.56 -8.18 -37.53
C GLY A 44 -6.35 -8.90 -36.94
N GLU A 45 -5.25 -8.22 -36.59
CA GLU A 45 -4.04 -8.85 -36.05
C GLU A 45 -4.03 -8.89 -34.50
N ASN A 46 -3.89 -10.09 -33.93
CA ASN A 46 -3.67 -10.28 -32.51
C ASN A 46 -2.15 -10.34 -32.23
N ARG A 47 -1.56 -9.20 -31.83
CA ARG A 47 -0.10 -9.10 -31.61
C ARG A 47 0.43 -10.13 -30.60
N ARG A 48 -0.36 -10.40 -29.54
CA ARG A 48 -0.01 -11.41 -28.54
C ARG A 48 0.04 -12.82 -29.14
N ALA A 49 -0.89 -13.13 -30.04
CA ALA A 49 -0.89 -14.40 -30.77
C ALA A 49 0.35 -14.54 -31.65
N ILE A 50 0.71 -13.50 -32.40
CA ILE A 50 1.91 -13.48 -33.25
C ILE A 50 3.18 -13.74 -32.43
N GLU A 51 3.32 -13.07 -31.28
CA GLU A 51 4.47 -13.25 -30.37
C GLU A 51 4.54 -14.68 -29.82
N MET A 52 3.39 -15.27 -29.43
CA MET A 52 3.34 -16.65 -28.94
C MET A 52 3.75 -17.64 -30.03
N VAL A 53 3.23 -17.50 -31.25
CA VAL A 53 3.60 -18.37 -32.40
C VAL A 53 5.09 -18.25 -32.70
N LYS A 54 5.63 -17.03 -32.68
CA LYS A 54 7.07 -16.81 -32.86
C LYS A 54 7.88 -17.55 -31.79
N HIS A 55 7.50 -17.42 -30.52
CA HIS A 55 8.22 -18.03 -29.41
C HIS A 55 8.24 -19.57 -29.48
N ILE A 56 7.12 -20.22 -29.82
CA ILE A 56 7.11 -21.70 -29.91
C ILE A 56 7.92 -22.22 -31.09
N ARG A 57 8.05 -21.45 -32.19
CA ARG A 57 8.88 -21.81 -33.33
C ARG A 57 10.37 -21.62 -33.08
N GLU A 58 10.74 -20.60 -32.30
CA GLU A 58 12.14 -20.23 -32.04
C GLU A 58 12.74 -20.95 -30.82
N ASP A 59 11.92 -21.34 -29.85
CA ASP A 59 12.39 -21.95 -28.60
C ASP A 59 11.96 -23.43 -28.47
N PRO A 60 12.85 -24.38 -28.81
CA PRO A 60 12.55 -25.81 -28.74
C PRO A 60 12.39 -26.34 -27.31
N SER A 61 12.72 -25.56 -26.27
CA SER A 61 12.47 -25.92 -24.87
C SER A 61 10.98 -25.81 -24.49
N THR A 62 10.21 -25.07 -25.28
CA THR A 62 8.81 -24.74 -24.98
C THR A 62 7.90 -25.95 -25.20
N ARG A 63 6.99 -26.19 -24.26
CA ARG A 63 5.90 -27.18 -24.33
C ARG A 63 4.60 -26.48 -23.98
N TRP A 64 3.66 -26.49 -24.91
CA TRP A 64 2.32 -25.98 -24.69
C TRP A 64 1.33 -27.10 -24.42
N LEU A 65 0.49 -26.89 -23.40
CA LEU A 65 -0.54 -27.81 -22.99
C LEU A 65 -1.88 -27.09 -22.97
N LYS A 66 -2.94 -27.82 -23.30
CA LYS A 66 -4.32 -27.38 -23.12
C LYS A 66 -5.12 -28.39 -22.33
N VAL A 67 -6.15 -27.89 -21.67
CA VAL A 67 -7.23 -28.74 -21.15
C VAL A 67 -8.49 -28.42 -21.93
N ILE A 68 -9.11 -29.48 -22.45
CA ILE A 68 -10.43 -29.40 -23.09
C ILE A 68 -11.51 -29.97 -22.18
N ASP A 69 -12.70 -29.38 -22.26
CA ASP A 69 -13.94 -29.88 -21.67
C ASP A 69 -14.70 -30.69 -22.74
N THR A 70 -14.75 -32.02 -22.59
CA THR A 70 -15.35 -32.93 -23.58
C THR A 70 -16.87 -32.84 -23.63
N ASP A 71 -17.49 -32.17 -22.66
CA ASP A 71 -18.93 -31.89 -22.65
C ASP A 71 -19.29 -30.65 -23.50
N LEU A 72 -18.29 -29.89 -23.95
CA LEU A 72 -18.49 -28.77 -24.85
C LEU A 72 -18.33 -29.23 -26.30
N GLU A 73 -19.32 -28.88 -27.14
CA GLU A 73 -19.27 -29.19 -28.56
C GLU A 73 -18.06 -28.50 -29.25
N PRO A 74 -17.34 -29.21 -30.13
CA PRO A 74 -16.24 -28.62 -30.88
C PRO A 74 -16.73 -27.48 -31.79
N THR A 75 -16.23 -26.27 -31.53
CA THR A 75 -16.55 -25.08 -32.33
C THR A 75 -15.35 -24.63 -33.16
N LYS A 76 -15.60 -23.84 -34.21
CA LYS A 76 -14.52 -23.25 -35.04
C LYS A 76 -13.57 -22.34 -34.24
N ASP A 77 -14.06 -21.73 -33.16
CA ASP A 77 -13.28 -20.89 -32.23
C ASP A 77 -12.72 -21.68 -31.03
N ASN A 78 -12.79 -23.02 -31.07
CA ASN A 78 -12.17 -23.94 -30.10
C ASN A 78 -12.61 -23.69 -28.64
N ARG A 79 -13.90 -23.40 -28.40
CA ARG A 79 -14.42 -23.11 -27.06
C ARG A 79 -14.29 -24.26 -26.06
N GLN A 80 -14.17 -25.48 -26.56
CA GLN A 80 -13.87 -26.67 -25.74
C GLN A 80 -12.55 -26.51 -24.97
N MET A 81 -11.59 -25.72 -25.45
CA MET A 81 -10.39 -25.39 -24.69
C MET A 81 -10.72 -24.39 -23.58
N ILE A 82 -10.49 -24.83 -22.34
CA ILE A 82 -10.82 -24.08 -21.12
C ILE A 82 -9.59 -23.71 -20.29
N GLY A 83 -8.40 -24.20 -20.64
CA GLY A 83 -7.17 -23.88 -19.92
C GLY A 83 -5.93 -24.14 -20.76
N PHE A 84 -4.86 -23.42 -20.43
CA PHE A 84 -3.59 -23.47 -21.12
C PHE A 84 -2.43 -23.35 -20.14
N ALA A 85 -1.34 -24.04 -20.44
CA ALA A 85 -0.05 -23.82 -19.79
C ALA A 85 1.11 -23.83 -20.77
N GLN A 86 2.09 -22.99 -20.51
CA GLN A 86 3.40 -23.03 -21.15
C GLN A 86 4.47 -23.44 -20.14
N TRP A 87 5.13 -24.55 -20.43
CA TRP A 87 6.31 -25.02 -19.72
C TRP A 87 7.56 -24.87 -20.58
N ASN A 88 8.69 -24.58 -19.95
CA ASN A 88 10.01 -24.53 -20.57
C ASN A 88 10.91 -25.57 -19.91
N ILE A 89 11.47 -26.50 -20.68
CA ILE A 89 12.41 -27.52 -20.19
C ILE A 89 13.83 -27.07 -20.50
N ASN A 90 14.51 -26.48 -19.51
CA ASN A 90 15.86 -25.98 -19.65
C ASN A 90 16.87 -27.07 -19.24
N ASP A 91 17.64 -27.54 -20.22
CA ASP A 91 18.70 -28.54 -20.05
C ASP A 91 20.07 -27.92 -19.73
N GLY A 92 20.12 -26.59 -19.58
CA GLY A 92 21.31 -25.79 -19.28
C GLY A 92 22.04 -25.29 -20.52
N SER A 93 21.57 -25.61 -21.73
CA SER A 93 22.10 -25.04 -22.98
C SER A 93 21.49 -23.69 -23.35
N GLN A 94 20.34 -23.35 -22.75
CA GLN A 94 19.63 -22.11 -23.00
C GLN A 94 20.29 -20.95 -22.25
N ILE A 95 20.53 -19.86 -22.96
CA ILE A 95 20.96 -18.60 -22.34
C ILE A 95 19.74 -18.01 -21.63
N PRO A 96 19.87 -17.55 -20.36
CA PRO A 96 18.79 -16.86 -19.67
C PRO A 96 18.23 -15.74 -20.54
N ALA A 97 16.91 -15.75 -20.76
CA ALA A 97 16.26 -14.71 -21.55
C ALA A 97 16.54 -13.34 -20.91
N GLY A 98 16.92 -12.37 -21.74
CA GLY A 98 17.15 -11.00 -21.28
C GLY A 98 15.90 -10.35 -20.67
N PRO A 99 16.06 -9.17 -20.05
CA PRO A 99 14.93 -8.43 -19.50
C PRO A 99 13.89 -8.15 -20.59
N ARG A 100 12.60 -8.22 -20.21
CA ARG A 100 11.50 -7.93 -21.12
C ARG A 100 11.57 -6.46 -21.56
N SER A 101 11.30 -6.22 -22.83
CA SER A 101 11.02 -4.86 -23.33
C SER A 101 9.52 -4.58 -23.24
N PHE A 102 9.18 -3.37 -22.80
CA PHE A 102 7.79 -2.93 -22.68
C PHE A 102 7.51 -1.83 -23.72
N GLY A 103 6.45 -2.03 -24.51
CA GLY A 103 6.07 -1.14 -25.61
C GLY A 103 5.10 -0.02 -25.20
N PRO A 104 4.63 0.78 -26.17
CA PRO A 104 3.62 1.82 -25.93
C PRO A 104 2.36 1.26 -25.26
N GLY A 105 1.84 1.98 -24.26
CA GLY A 105 0.69 1.57 -23.44
C GLY A 105 1.05 0.77 -22.19
N CYS A 106 2.30 0.33 -22.04
CA CYS A 106 2.78 -0.26 -20.79
C CYS A 106 3.34 0.82 -19.86
N ASN A 107 3.17 0.63 -18.56
CA ASN A 107 3.95 1.31 -17.55
C ASN A 107 5.30 0.62 -17.39
N VAL A 108 6.33 1.13 -18.08
CA VAL A 108 7.65 0.50 -18.14
C VAL A 108 8.27 0.38 -16.75
N GLU A 109 8.20 1.42 -15.92
CA GLU A 109 8.81 1.41 -14.58
C GLU A 109 8.06 0.46 -13.63
N ALA A 110 6.73 0.48 -13.62
CA ALA A 110 5.94 -0.49 -12.86
C ALA A 110 6.16 -1.92 -13.37
N CYS A 111 6.24 -2.09 -14.69
CA CYS A 111 6.55 -3.37 -15.32
C CYS A 111 7.97 -3.83 -14.99
N GLU A 112 8.95 -2.95 -14.89
CA GLU A 112 10.32 -3.28 -14.48
C GLU A 112 10.37 -3.61 -12.99
N ALA A 113 9.70 -2.83 -12.13
CA ALA A 113 9.58 -3.14 -10.72
C ALA A 113 8.97 -4.54 -10.51
N VAL A 114 7.91 -4.86 -11.24
CA VAL A 114 7.24 -6.16 -11.15
C VAL A 114 8.02 -7.24 -11.88
N PHE A 115 8.08 -7.19 -13.20
CA PHE A 115 8.64 -8.25 -14.03
C PHE A 115 10.17 -8.26 -14.06
N GLY A 116 10.82 -7.13 -13.82
CA GLY A 116 12.28 -7.05 -13.64
C GLY A 116 12.72 -7.65 -12.32
N GLY A 117 12.04 -7.35 -11.21
CA GLY A 117 12.33 -8.04 -9.95
C GLY A 117 12.03 -9.55 -10.00
N LEU A 118 10.96 -9.98 -10.69
CA LEU A 118 10.76 -11.40 -11.00
C LEU A 118 11.91 -11.97 -11.85
N HIS A 119 12.44 -11.21 -12.81
CA HIS A 119 13.60 -11.62 -13.59
C HIS A 119 14.88 -11.77 -12.74
N GLU A 120 15.14 -10.84 -11.82
CA GLU A 120 16.24 -10.93 -10.86
C GLU A 120 16.11 -12.17 -9.97
N MET A 121 14.90 -12.47 -9.49
CA MET A 121 14.62 -13.68 -8.72
C MET A 121 14.90 -14.94 -9.55
N ARG A 122 14.54 -14.97 -10.84
CA ARG A 122 14.89 -16.08 -11.73
C ARG A 122 16.40 -16.27 -11.80
N LEU A 123 17.14 -15.19 -12.08
CA LEU A 123 18.61 -15.20 -12.16
C LEU A 123 19.24 -15.73 -10.86
N LYS A 124 18.78 -15.21 -9.72
CA LYS A 124 19.24 -15.59 -8.38
C LYS A 124 19.00 -17.07 -8.08
N HIS A 125 17.83 -17.60 -8.42
CA HIS A 125 17.40 -18.91 -7.89
C HIS A 125 17.62 -20.07 -8.86
N PHE A 126 17.36 -19.90 -10.15
CA PHE A 126 17.27 -21.05 -11.06
C PHE A 126 17.67 -20.84 -12.52
N ALA A 127 17.90 -19.61 -13.01
CA ALA A 127 18.14 -19.38 -14.43
C ALA A 127 19.38 -20.10 -15.00
N GLU A 128 20.43 -20.26 -14.19
CA GLU A 128 21.68 -20.94 -14.59
C GLU A 128 21.65 -22.46 -14.33
N LYS A 129 20.55 -22.99 -13.78
CA LYS A 129 20.43 -24.41 -13.43
C LYS A 129 19.61 -25.14 -14.48
N LYS A 130 19.80 -26.46 -14.61
CA LYS A 130 18.85 -27.30 -15.35
C LYS A 130 17.53 -27.36 -14.59
N HIS A 131 16.41 -27.03 -15.24
CA HIS A 131 15.13 -26.91 -14.57
C HIS A 131 13.94 -26.98 -15.52
N VAL A 132 12.75 -27.19 -14.96
CA VAL A 132 11.46 -27.11 -15.67
C VAL A 132 10.70 -25.89 -15.16
N HIS A 133 10.45 -24.89 -16.01
CA HIS A 133 9.82 -23.61 -15.62
C HIS A 133 8.38 -23.51 -16.14
N LEU A 134 7.42 -23.25 -15.25
CA LEU A 134 6.06 -22.88 -15.66
C LEU A 134 6.01 -21.37 -15.88
N ARG A 135 5.89 -20.96 -17.14
CA ARG A 135 5.92 -19.54 -17.53
C ARG A 135 4.53 -18.91 -17.64
N ILE A 136 3.55 -19.67 -18.12
CA ILE A 136 2.17 -19.19 -18.34
C ILE A 136 1.22 -20.27 -17.83
N LEU A 137 0.22 -19.86 -17.05
CA LEU A 137 -0.91 -20.71 -16.66
C LEU A 137 -2.17 -19.84 -16.58
N HIS A 138 -3.20 -20.19 -17.34
CA HIS A 138 -4.50 -19.55 -17.20
C HIS A 138 -5.63 -20.55 -17.51
N VAL A 139 -6.75 -20.35 -16.83
CA VAL A 139 -7.99 -21.13 -16.98
C VAL A 139 -9.13 -20.15 -17.16
N ASP A 140 -10.01 -20.44 -18.13
CA ASP A 140 -11.20 -19.65 -18.42
C ASP A 140 -11.99 -19.41 -17.12
N PRO A 141 -12.23 -18.15 -16.73
CA PRO A 141 -12.95 -17.82 -15.49
C PRO A 141 -14.24 -18.61 -15.29
N LYS A 142 -14.97 -18.91 -16.37
CA LYS A 142 -16.25 -19.65 -16.31
C LYS A 142 -16.06 -21.15 -16.01
N HIS A 143 -14.83 -21.66 -16.15
CA HIS A 143 -14.47 -23.07 -15.98
C HIS A 143 -13.42 -23.29 -14.87
N GLN A 144 -13.11 -22.26 -14.08
CA GLN A 144 -12.21 -22.38 -12.93
C GLN A 144 -12.79 -23.28 -11.83
N ARG A 145 -11.93 -23.68 -10.88
CA ARG A 145 -12.27 -24.59 -9.76
C ARG A 145 -12.79 -25.99 -10.16
N ARG A 146 -12.68 -26.36 -11.44
CA ARG A 146 -13.04 -27.70 -11.96
C ARG A 146 -11.86 -28.67 -12.10
N GLY A 147 -10.66 -28.25 -11.71
CA GLY A 147 -9.44 -29.08 -11.75
C GLY A 147 -8.54 -28.89 -12.97
N ALA A 148 -8.93 -28.11 -13.99
CA ALA A 148 -8.13 -27.87 -15.20
C ALA A 148 -6.71 -27.35 -14.91
N GLY A 149 -6.59 -26.33 -14.05
CA GLY A 149 -5.28 -25.79 -13.65
C GLY A 149 -4.40 -26.83 -12.94
N LYS A 150 -5.01 -27.70 -12.11
CA LYS A 150 -4.29 -28.77 -11.44
C LYS A 150 -3.73 -29.79 -12.44
N MET A 151 -4.51 -30.19 -13.43
CA MET A 151 -4.05 -31.11 -14.49
C MET A 151 -2.83 -30.56 -15.24
N LEU A 152 -2.88 -29.28 -15.62
CA LEU A 152 -1.79 -28.59 -16.32
C LEU A 152 -0.51 -28.50 -15.48
N VAL A 153 -0.65 -28.23 -14.18
CA VAL A 153 0.50 -28.16 -13.26
C VAL A 153 1.07 -29.55 -12.98
N THR A 154 0.21 -30.54 -12.72
CA THR A 154 0.62 -31.91 -12.44
C THR A 154 1.42 -32.51 -13.59
N TRP A 155 1.06 -32.23 -14.85
CA TRP A 155 1.86 -32.70 -15.99
C TRP A 155 3.32 -32.23 -15.90
N GLY A 156 3.57 -30.95 -15.62
CA GLY A 156 4.94 -30.41 -15.57
C GLY A 156 5.74 -30.91 -14.37
N VAL A 157 5.06 -31.15 -13.23
CA VAL A 157 5.68 -31.78 -12.06
C VAL A 157 6.10 -33.23 -12.36
N GLU A 158 5.25 -34.01 -13.03
CA GLU A 158 5.59 -35.38 -13.42
C GLU A 158 6.70 -35.40 -14.47
N GLU A 159 6.71 -34.45 -15.41
CA GLU A 159 7.79 -34.33 -16.38
C GLU A 159 9.13 -33.96 -15.73
N ALA A 160 9.12 -33.02 -14.78
CA ALA A 160 10.30 -32.68 -13.98
C ALA A 160 10.83 -33.90 -13.20
N LYS A 161 9.95 -34.71 -12.60
CA LYS A 161 10.33 -35.96 -11.92
C LYS A 161 10.99 -36.97 -12.86
N LYS A 162 10.41 -37.20 -14.05
CA LYS A 162 10.98 -38.13 -15.05
C LYS A 162 12.38 -37.71 -15.48
N LEU A 163 12.60 -36.41 -15.63
CA LEU A 163 13.89 -35.84 -16.05
C LEU A 163 14.88 -35.70 -14.89
N GLY A 164 14.46 -35.94 -13.65
CA GLY A 164 15.29 -35.69 -12.46
C GLY A 164 15.65 -34.22 -12.26
N LEU A 165 14.80 -33.30 -12.73
CA LEU A 165 15.03 -31.86 -12.69
C LEU A 165 14.11 -31.17 -11.65
N PRO A 166 14.56 -30.07 -11.03
CA PRO A 166 13.69 -29.23 -10.22
C PRO A 166 12.69 -28.46 -11.10
N ALA A 167 11.49 -28.24 -10.57
CA ALA A 167 10.48 -27.38 -11.20
C ALA A 167 10.38 -26.02 -10.50
N PHE A 168 10.30 -24.94 -11.26
CA PHE A 168 10.14 -23.57 -10.75
C PHE A 168 8.95 -22.87 -11.41
N LEU A 169 8.39 -21.90 -10.70
CA LEU A 169 7.35 -21.00 -11.20
C LEU A 169 7.34 -19.71 -10.38
N GLU A 170 6.78 -18.66 -10.95
CA GLU A 170 6.39 -17.47 -10.20
C GLU A 170 4.88 -17.51 -9.97
N SER A 171 4.44 -17.22 -8.73
CA SER A 171 3.05 -17.35 -8.33
C SER A 171 2.43 -15.98 -8.02
N SER A 172 1.22 -15.74 -8.52
CA SER A 172 0.33 -14.72 -7.96
C SER A 172 -0.36 -15.26 -6.71
N GLU A 173 -0.81 -14.37 -5.83
CA GLU A 173 -1.54 -14.76 -4.62
C GLU A 173 -2.75 -15.67 -4.92
N ALA A 174 -3.52 -15.35 -5.97
CA ALA A 174 -4.67 -16.14 -6.39
C ALA A 174 -4.31 -17.57 -6.84
N GLY A 175 -3.14 -17.75 -7.46
CA GLY A 175 -2.65 -19.05 -7.94
C GLY A 175 -1.88 -19.86 -6.88
N HIS A 176 -1.47 -19.23 -5.78
CA HIS A 176 -0.52 -19.77 -4.81
C HIS A 176 -0.96 -21.10 -4.19
N SER A 177 -2.21 -21.17 -3.72
CA SER A 177 -2.77 -22.39 -3.11
C SER A 177 -2.80 -23.59 -4.06
N LEU A 178 -2.98 -23.37 -5.36
CA LEU A 178 -2.95 -24.44 -6.37
C LEU A 178 -1.55 -25.06 -6.43
N TYR A 179 -0.51 -24.24 -6.52
CA TYR A 179 0.86 -24.72 -6.65
C TYR A 179 1.33 -25.48 -5.41
N GLN A 180 0.99 -25.00 -4.20
CA GLN A 180 1.26 -25.73 -2.97
C GLN A 180 0.61 -27.11 -2.97
N SER A 181 -0.64 -27.22 -3.43
CA SER A 181 -1.35 -28.50 -3.54
C SER A 181 -0.71 -29.48 -4.54
N CYS A 182 0.11 -28.97 -5.47
CA CYS A 182 0.89 -29.76 -6.44
C CYS A 182 2.32 -30.07 -5.95
N GLY A 183 2.68 -29.67 -4.73
CA GLY A 183 3.97 -29.99 -4.10
C GLY A 183 5.04 -28.91 -4.19
N PHE A 184 4.72 -27.72 -4.72
CA PHE A 184 5.64 -26.57 -4.69
C PHE A 184 5.75 -25.98 -3.28
N ARG A 185 6.86 -25.30 -3.02
CA ARG A 185 7.14 -24.60 -1.75
C ARG A 185 7.71 -23.21 -2.06
N ASP A 186 7.48 -22.28 -1.16
CA ASP A 186 8.02 -20.92 -1.29
C ASP A 186 9.53 -20.91 -1.06
N ILE A 187 10.23 -20.21 -1.94
CA ILE A 187 11.69 -20.04 -1.89
C ILE A 187 12.03 -18.58 -1.62
N ASP A 188 11.27 -17.64 -2.17
CA ASP A 188 11.47 -16.20 -2.03
C ASP A 188 10.18 -15.46 -2.41
N VAL A 189 9.97 -14.26 -1.88
CA VAL A 189 8.76 -13.44 -2.11
C VAL A 189 9.17 -12.02 -2.44
N GLN A 190 8.65 -11.48 -3.55
CA GLN A 190 8.88 -10.10 -3.91
C GLN A 190 7.97 -9.14 -3.11
N ALA A 191 8.40 -8.80 -1.88
CA ALA A 191 7.59 -8.01 -0.94
C ALA A 191 7.60 -6.48 -1.17
N ASN A 192 8.42 -5.95 -2.08
CA ASN A 192 8.70 -4.50 -2.19
C ASN A 192 8.18 -3.83 -3.49
N MET A 193 6.98 -4.18 -3.94
CA MET A 193 6.40 -3.57 -5.15
C MET A 193 5.97 -2.12 -4.92
N LEU A 194 5.42 -1.78 -3.74
CA LEU A 194 4.71 -0.51 -3.51
C LEU A 194 5.60 0.75 -3.55
N PRO A 195 6.81 0.78 -2.96
CA PRO A 195 7.69 1.95 -3.06
C PRO A 195 8.24 2.20 -4.47
N SER A 196 8.36 1.14 -5.26
CA SER A 196 8.95 1.12 -6.61
C SER A 196 7.93 1.52 -7.69
N LEU A 197 6.66 1.12 -7.51
CA LEU A 197 5.51 1.49 -8.34
C LEU A 197 5.19 3.00 -8.32
N TRP A 198 5.81 3.73 -7.40
CA TRP A 198 5.54 5.13 -7.08
C TRP A 198 6.63 6.09 -7.56
N LYS A 199 7.72 5.57 -8.13
CA LYS A 199 8.60 6.37 -8.98
C LYS A 199 7.93 6.48 -10.34
N SER A 200 7.70 7.73 -10.78
CA SER A 200 7.33 8.27 -12.10
C SER A 200 6.36 7.49 -13.02
N PRO A 201 5.52 8.16 -13.84
CA PRO A 201 4.51 7.49 -14.63
C PRO A 201 5.10 7.23 -16.02
N PRO A 202 4.45 6.40 -16.82
CA PRO A 202 4.93 6.09 -18.16
C PRO A 202 4.81 7.33 -19.04
N GLY A 203 5.92 7.77 -19.62
CA GLY A 203 5.98 8.93 -20.52
C GLY A 203 6.80 10.11 -19.98
N SER A 204 7.26 10.06 -18.73
CA SER A 204 8.12 11.07 -18.12
C SER A 204 9.61 10.81 -18.32
N LYS A 205 10.05 10.19 -19.43
CA LYS A 205 11.43 10.40 -19.86
C LYS A 205 11.55 11.85 -20.32
N GLY A 206 11.83 12.73 -19.36
CA GLY A 206 11.93 14.18 -19.50
C GLY A 206 10.98 15.02 -18.62
N ALA A 207 10.07 14.43 -17.82
CA ALA A 207 9.30 15.24 -16.85
C ALA A 207 10.06 15.28 -15.52
N ILE A 208 10.71 16.41 -15.27
CA ILE A 208 11.30 16.73 -13.96
C ILE A 208 10.15 16.70 -12.94
N PRO A 209 10.27 15.93 -11.82
CA PRO A 209 9.29 15.98 -10.74
C PRO A 209 9.05 17.42 -10.32
N ASP A 210 7.80 17.75 -9.98
CA ASP A 210 7.56 19.06 -9.38
C ASP A 210 8.37 19.12 -8.06
N PRO A 211 8.93 20.28 -7.68
CA PRO A 211 9.54 20.41 -6.37
C PRO A 211 8.56 19.93 -5.27
N ALA A 212 9.05 19.07 -4.38
CA ALA A 212 8.26 18.62 -3.24
C ALA A 212 7.82 19.83 -2.41
N ALA A 213 6.57 19.81 -1.95
CA ALA A 213 6.08 20.82 -1.03
C ALA A 213 6.91 20.72 0.27
N PRO A 214 7.18 21.82 0.97
CA PRO A 214 7.90 21.77 2.23
C PRO A 214 7.08 21.07 3.32
N LEU A 215 7.73 20.18 4.07
CA LEU A 215 7.19 19.59 5.30
C LEU A 215 7.32 20.61 6.44
N VAL A 216 6.19 21.06 6.97
CA VAL A 216 6.09 22.08 8.03
C VAL A 216 5.20 21.58 9.18
N SER A 217 5.03 22.39 10.23
CA SER A 217 4.10 22.07 11.32
C SER A 217 2.65 22.14 10.85
N ALA A 218 1.75 21.36 11.48
CA ALA A 218 0.32 21.41 11.15
C ALA A 218 -0.25 22.82 11.35
N TRP A 219 0.22 23.53 12.38
CA TRP A 219 -0.10 24.93 12.61
C TRP A 219 0.25 25.83 11.42
N GLN A 220 1.45 25.68 10.84
CA GLN A 220 1.88 26.48 9.69
C GLN A 220 1.02 26.16 8.46
N VAL A 221 0.69 24.89 8.21
CA VAL A 221 -0.22 24.51 7.11
C VAL A 221 -1.60 25.16 7.28
N HIS A 222 -2.16 25.15 8.49
CA HIS A 222 -3.44 25.79 8.77
C HIS A 222 -3.37 27.32 8.64
N ALA A 223 -2.28 27.94 9.10
CA ALA A 223 -2.04 29.37 8.93
C ALA A 223 -1.91 29.75 7.44
N ASP A 224 -1.19 28.94 6.66
CA ASP A 224 -1.04 29.13 5.20
C ASP A 224 -2.37 28.98 4.46
N ALA A 225 -3.21 28.04 4.89
CA ALA A 225 -4.52 27.77 4.28
C ALA A 225 -5.54 28.88 4.59
N GLY A 226 -5.45 29.52 5.76
CA GLY A 226 -6.39 30.56 6.19
C GLY A 226 -7.79 30.02 6.49
N GLU A 227 -8.79 30.91 6.46
CA GLU A 227 -10.17 30.55 6.77
C GLU A 227 -10.85 29.80 5.59
N PRO A 228 -11.44 28.62 5.84
CA PRO A 228 -12.13 27.85 4.82
C PRO A 228 -13.53 28.42 4.53
N GLN A 229 -13.92 28.47 3.26
CA GLN A 229 -15.27 28.91 2.89
C GLN A 229 -16.31 27.79 3.03
N ALA A 230 -15.89 26.55 2.83
CA ALA A 230 -16.71 25.37 3.01
C ALA A 230 -15.84 24.17 3.40
N ILE A 231 -16.40 23.26 4.21
CA ILE A 231 -15.71 22.06 4.69
C ILE A 231 -16.63 20.86 4.60
N VAL A 232 -16.13 19.76 4.03
CA VAL A 232 -16.77 18.44 4.05
C VAL A 232 -15.94 17.53 4.94
N ARG A 233 -16.59 16.88 5.92
CA ARG A 233 -15.92 15.98 6.87
C ARG A 233 -16.52 14.59 6.87
N VAL A 234 -15.66 13.59 6.99
CA VAL A 234 -15.99 12.23 7.36
C VAL A 234 -15.17 11.91 8.61
N HIS A 235 -15.84 11.52 9.69
CA HIS A 235 -15.18 11.23 10.97
C HIS A 235 -15.32 9.76 11.35
N ASN A 236 -14.22 9.16 11.78
CA ASN A 236 -14.17 7.82 12.36
C ASN A 236 -14.88 6.73 11.53
N LEU A 237 -14.70 6.77 10.21
CA LEU A 237 -15.19 5.73 9.32
C LEU A 237 -14.44 4.43 9.60
N GLN A 238 -15.17 3.43 10.10
CA GLN A 238 -14.59 2.20 10.59
C GLN A 238 -14.25 1.24 9.44
N SER A 239 -13.06 0.63 9.52
CA SER A 239 -12.61 -0.45 8.64
C SER A 239 -11.67 -1.40 9.40
N THR A 240 -11.09 -2.37 8.69
CA THR A 240 -10.06 -3.28 9.19
C THR A 240 -8.86 -3.26 8.25
N MET A 241 -7.65 -3.30 8.78
CA MET A 241 -6.43 -3.40 7.98
C MET A 241 -5.47 -4.42 8.59
N ALA A 242 -4.76 -5.18 7.74
CA ALA A 242 -3.61 -6.01 8.13
C ALA A 242 -2.30 -5.35 7.70
N ALA A 243 -2.18 -4.08 8.08
CA ALA A 243 -1.01 -3.26 7.87
C ALA A 243 -0.59 -2.62 9.20
N GLY A 244 0.63 -2.11 9.22
CA GLY A 244 1.25 -1.51 10.39
C GLY A 244 1.61 -2.51 11.48
N ARG A 245 1.87 -1.98 12.68
CA ARG A 245 2.13 -2.75 13.90
C ARG A 245 0.95 -2.64 14.85
N ASP A 246 0.66 -3.73 15.55
CA ASP A 246 -0.29 -3.73 16.67
C ASP A 246 0.39 -3.29 17.98
N ALA A 247 -0.38 -3.22 19.08
CA ALA A 247 0.14 -2.81 20.39
C ALA A 247 1.28 -3.70 20.94
N TRP A 248 1.47 -4.90 20.40
CA TRP A 248 2.57 -5.81 20.76
C TRP A 248 3.74 -5.75 19.76
N GLY A 249 3.72 -4.80 18.83
CA GLY A 249 4.73 -4.61 17.81
C GLY A 249 4.68 -5.63 16.66
N ARG A 250 3.65 -6.48 16.58
CA ARG A 250 3.51 -7.52 15.54
C ARG A 250 3.03 -6.90 14.23
N THR A 251 3.61 -7.33 13.12
CA THR A 251 3.23 -6.89 11.76
C THR A 251 2.17 -7.81 11.14
N ALA A 252 1.49 -7.31 10.11
CA ALA A 252 0.53 -8.07 9.28
C ALA A 252 -0.62 -8.73 10.07
N LYS A 253 -0.99 -8.16 11.23
CA LYS A 253 -2.17 -8.59 12.00
C LYS A 253 -3.38 -7.73 11.66
N PRO A 254 -4.55 -8.31 11.37
CA PRO A 254 -5.78 -7.55 11.21
C PRO A 254 -6.08 -6.76 12.48
N GLN A 255 -6.32 -5.46 12.33
CA GLN A 255 -6.70 -4.56 13.41
C GLN A 255 -7.76 -3.55 12.96
N PRO A 256 -8.63 -3.08 13.88
CA PRO A 256 -9.58 -2.02 13.56
C PRO A 256 -8.82 -0.72 13.24
N VAL A 257 -9.34 0.02 12.26
CA VAL A 257 -8.86 1.35 11.88
C VAL A 257 -10.04 2.29 11.72
N LEU A 258 -9.85 3.54 12.14
CA LEU A 258 -10.80 4.63 11.99
C LEU A 258 -10.21 5.65 11.02
N LEU A 259 -10.89 5.88 9.91
CA LEU A 259 -10.51 6.85 8.89
C LEU A 259 -11.26 8.16 9.12
N SER A 260 -10.54 9.28 9.17
CA SER A 260 -11.17 10.60 9.15
C SER A 260 -10.58 11.44 8.03
N SER A 261 -11.42 12.23 7.35
CA SER A 261 -11.00 13.16 6.33
C SER A 261 -11.73 14.50 6.49
N GLU A 262 -11.00 15.58 6.30
CA GLU A 262 -11.51 16.95 6.24
C GLU A 262 -11.05 17.60 4.95
N VAL A 263 -12.01 17.94 4.09
CA VAL A 263 -11.78 18.56 2.79
C VAL A 263 -12.30 19.99 2.84
N SER A 264 -11.40 20.95 2.72
CA SER A 264 -11.70 22.39 2.71
C SER A 264 -11.58 22.95 1.30
N PHE A 265 -12.50 23.82 0.91
CA PHE A 265 -12.58 24.38 -0.43
C PHE A 265 -12.18 25.86 -0.47
N ALA A 266 -11.52 26.24 -1.57
CA ALA A 266 -11.09 27.61 -1.83
C ALA A 266 -12.24 28.54 -2.27
N ARG A 267 -13.37 27.97 -2.71
CA ARG A 267 -14.57 28.66 -3.21
C ARG A 267 -15.85 28.05 -2.61
N PRO A 268 -16.98 28.78 -2.60
CA PRO A 268 -18.24 28.27 -2.05
C PRO A 268 -18.97 27.37 -3.06
N PHE A 269 -19.97 26.62 -2.58
CA PHE A 269 -20.79 25.71 -3.39
C PHE A 269 -21.93 26.43 -4.14
N GLU A 270 -21.60 27.40 -5.00
CA GLU A 270 -22.59 28.32 -5.58
C GLU A 270 -23.70 27.61 -6.37
N THR A 271 -23.36 26.68 -7.28
CA THR A 271 -24.39 26.03 -8.10
C THR A 271 -25.08 24.88 -7.40
N ALA A 272 -24.37 24.14 -6.52
CA ALA A 272 -24.96 23.05 -5.75
C ALA A 272 -25.99 23.58 -4.75
N SER A 273 -25.69 24.70 -4.09
CA SER A 273 -26.59 25.33 -3.13
C SER A 273 -27.78 26.01 -3.82
N ALA A 274 -27.56 26.65 -4.97
CA ALA A 274 -28.64 27.33 -5.70
C ALA A 274 -29.63 26.38 -6.39
N ARG A 275 -29.20 25.16 -6.75
CA ARG A 275 -30.02 24.19 -7.49
C ARG A 275 -30.45 22.99 -6.66
N ASP A 276 -30.13 22.95 -5.37
CA ASP A 276 -30.35 21.82 -4.46
C ASP A 276 -29.91 20.49 -5.11
N ALA A 277 -28.71 20.48 -5.68
CA ALA A 277 -28.21 19.38 -6.49
C ALA A 277 -26.77 19.03 -6.13
N VAL A 278 -26.52 17.74 -5.89
CA VAL A 278 -25.16 17.21 -5.78
C VAL A 278 -24.54 17.22 -7.18
N ASN A 279 -23.57 18.10 -7.40
CA ASN A 279 -22.89 18.27 -8.68
C ASN A 279 -21.36 18.30 -8.50
N ALA A 280 -20.62 18.50 -9.59
CA ALA A 280 -19.16 18.48 -9.60
C ALA A 280 -18.50 19.59 -8.76
N GLU A 281 -19.25 20.54 -8.19
CA GLU A 281 -18.72 21.59 -7.31
C GLU A 281 -18.67 21.20 -5.84
N THR A 282 -19.36 20.13 -5.44
CA THR A 282 -19.35 19.62 -4.07
C THR A 282 -18.80 18.21 -4.02
N VAL A 283 -18.15 17.86 -2.91
CA VAL A 283 -17.72 16.50 -2.64
C VAL A 283 -18.81 15.82 -1.81
N HIS A 284 -19.51 14.87 -2.42
CA HIS A 284 -20.50 14.08 -1.70
C HIS A 284 -19.81 13.20 -0.65
N TYR A 285 -20.11 13.42 0.64
CA TYR A 285 -19.50 12.68 1.75
C TYR A 285 -19.65 11.16 1.60
N GLY A 286 -20.76 10.68 1.03
CA GLY A 286 -20.94 9.25 0.76
C GLY A 286 -19.99 8.69 -0.31
N ASN A 287 -19.58 9.50 -1.29
CA ASN A 287 -18.55 9.08 -2.26
C ASN A 287 -17.16 9.15 -1.63
N LEU A 288 -16.89 10.17 -0.81
CA LEU A 288 -15.66 10.25 -0.02
C LEU A 288 -15.48 9.02 0.88
N SER A 289 -16.54 8.60 1.59
CA SER A 289 -16.52 7.38 2.40
C SER A 289 -16.25 6.12 1.56
N LYS A 290 -16.88 5.98 0.39
CA LYS A 290 -16.64 4.84 -0.52
C LYS A 290 -15.21 4.83 -1.05
N THR A 291 -14.65 5.97 -1.43
CA THR A 291 -13.27 6.09 -1.88
C THR A 291 -12.28 5.68 -0.79
N LEU A 292 -12.51 6.13 0.45
CA LEU A 292 -11.69 5.75 1.60
C LEU A 292 -11.74 4.24 1.87
N LEU A 293 -12.94 3.65 1.92
CA LEU A 293 -13.11 2.21 2.15
C LEU A 293 -12.54 1.37 1.00
N GLY A 294 -12.75 1.77 -0.25
CA GLY A 294 -12.18 1.08 -1.41
C GLY A 294 -10.64 1.13 -1.44
N GLY A 295 -10.02 2.13 -0.83
CA GLY A 295 -8.57 2.15 -0.63
C GLY A 295 -8.07 1.11 0.39
N MET A 296 -8.91 0.72 1.34
CA MET A 296 -8.58 -0.26 2.37
C MET A 296 -8.65 -1.71 1.87
N GLU A 297 -9.35 -1.98 0.77
CA GLU A 297 -9.50 -3.34 0.22
C GLU A 297 -8.15 -4.00 -0.08
N LEU A 298 -7.16 -3.20 -0.50
CA LEU A 298 -5.78 -3.64 -0.76
C LEU A 298 -5.04 -4.15 0.49
N PHE A 299 -5.53 -3.79 1.68
CA PHE A 299 -4.95 -4.12 2.98
C PHE A 299 -5.87 -4.98 3.84
N SER A 300 -6.98 -5.46 3.26
CA SER A 300 -7.92 -6.33 3.93
C SER A 300 -7.46 -7.79 3.84
N VAL A 301 -7.64 -8.55 4.92
CA VAL A 301 -7.34 -10.00 4.90
C VAL A 301 -8.50 -10.75 4.27
N SER A 302 -8.24 -11.50 3.21
CA SER A 302 -9.22 -12.46 2.68
C SER A 302 -9.58 -13.49 3.76
N PRO A 303 -10.87 -13.69 4.11
CA PRO A 303 -11.28 -14.56 5.23
C PRO A 303 -10.95 -16.05 5.09
N SER A 304 -10.29 -16.50 4.02
CA SER A 304 -9.98 -17.92 3.75
C SER A 304 -8.62 -18.41 4.26
N SER A 305 -7.84 -17.60 4.99
CA SER A 305 -6.49 -17.97 5.46
C SER A 305 -6.39 -18.30 6.96
N SER A 306 -7.51 -18.47 7.67
CA SER A 306 -7.50 -18.96 9.05
C SER A 306 -7.25 -20.48 9.09
N SER A 307 -6.00 -20.90 8.99
CA SER A 307 -5.59 -22.20 9.54
C SER A 307 -4.66 -21.98 10.71
N ASP A 308 -5.16 -22.30 11.90
CA ASP A 308 -4.43 -22.40 13.15
C ASP A 308 -3.30 -23.43 13.02
N LYS A 309 -2.11 -22.96 12.63
CA LYS A 309 -0.85 -23.59 13.01
C LYS A 309 0.15 -22.52 13.39
N ALA A 310 0.11 -22.14 14.66
CA ALA A 310 1.26 -21.57 15.35
C ALA A 310 2.45 -22.54 15.18
N LYS A 311 3.33 -22.23 14.24
CA LYS A 311 4.69 -22.75 14.21
C LYS A 311 5.63 -21.57 14.38
N THR A 312 6.39 -21.65 15.45
CA THR A 312 7.54 -20.83 15.81
C THR A 312 8.55 -20.79 14.66
N THR A 313 8.39 -19.84 13.74
CA THR A 313 9.46 -19.35 12.88
C THR A 313 10.10 -18.16 13.55
N ARG A 314 11.43 -18.18 13.67
CA ARG A 314 12.25 -17.11 14.23
C ARG A 314 11.88 -15.77 13.56
N GLU A 315 11.73 -14.75 14.40
CA GLU A 315 11.52 -13.35 14.02
C GLU A 315 12.67 -12.90 13.10
N GLY A 316 12.35 -12.67 11.83
CA GLY A 316 13.30 -12.26 10.80
C GLY A 316 12.61 -11.95 9.48
N ASP A 317 12.32 -10.66 9.27
CA ASP A 317 12.23 -9.97 7.96
C ASP A 317 11.27 -10.47 6.86
N SER A 318 9.99 -10.63 7.19
CA SER A 318 8.94 -10.26 6.21
C SER A 318 8.16 -9.07 6.75
N LYS A 319 8.64 -7.85 6.48
CA LYS A 319 7.94 -6.61 6.84
C LYS A 319 6.74 -6.44 5.90
N GLY A 320 5.53 -6.63 6.43
CA GLY A 320 4.29 -6.26 5.75
C GLY A 320 4.16 -4.74 5.54
N PRO A 321 3.10 -4.27 4.87
CA PRO A 321 2.89 -2.84 4.61
C PRO A 321 2.78 -2.05 5.92
N SER A 322 3.39 -0.86 5.96
CA SER A 322 3.34 0.05 7.10
C SER A 322 2.05 0.88 7.11
N THR A 323 1.75 1.55 8.24
CA THR A 323 0.65 2.52 8.29
C THR A 323 0.83 3.66 7.29
N ALA A 324 2.09 4.08 7.05
CA ALA A 324 2.40 5.11 6.05
C ALA A 324 2.06 4.65 4.63
N ASP A 325 2.25 3.38 4.29
CA ASP A 325 1.91 2.85 2.96
C ASP A 325 0.39 2.84 2.71
N VAL A 326 -0.40 2.48 3.74
CA VAL A 326 -1.87 2.60 3.67
C VAL A 326 -2.28 4.04 3.42
N PHE A 327 -1.67 4.96 4.16
CA PHE A 327 -1.94 6.39 4.05
C PHE A 327 -1.68 6.91 2.63
N GLU A 328 -0.50 6.57 2.10
CA GLU A 328 -0.02 6.98 0.79
C GLU A 328 -1.00 6.56 -0.32
N ILE A 329 -1.53 5.34 -0.27
CA ILE A 329 -2.56 4.86 -1.22
C ILE A 329 -3.85 5.67 -1.12
N LEU A 330 -4.34 5.91 0.11
CA LEU A 330 -5.56 6.69 0.30
C LEU A 330 -5.36 8.12 -0.24
N TRP A 331 -4.21 8.72 0.03
CA TRP A 331 -3.86 10.05 -0.43
C TRP A 331 -3.83 10.16 -1.96
N VAL A 332 -3.21 9.20 -2.65
CA VAL A 332 -3.20 9.17 -4.12
C VAL A 332 -4.58 8.94 -4.71
N LYS A 333 -5.38 8.05 -4.13
CA LYS A 333 -6.77 7.87 -4.59
C LYS A 333 -7.58 9.16 -4.46
N MET A 334 -7.29 9.96 -3.44
CA MET A 334 -7.96 11.23 -3.22
C MET A 334 -7.45 12.34 -4.13
N THR A 335 -6.14 12.55 -4.23
CA THR A 335 -5.54 13.75 -4.85
C THR A 335 -4.88 13.49 -6.20
N GLY A 336 -4.61 12.22 -6.51
CA GLY A 336 -3.84 11.80 -7.67
C GLY A 336 -2.35 11.98 -7.58
N ARG A 337 -1.90 12.57 -6.48
CA ARG A 337 -0.51 12.89 -6.25
C ARG A 337 -0.04 12.24 -4.98
N VAL A 338 1.27 12.16 -4.90
CA VAL A 338 1.96 11.68 -3.72
C VAL A 338 1.77 12.64 -2.54
N VAL A 339 2.06 12.20 -1.30
CA VAL A 339 1.83 13.03 -0.11
C VAL A 339 2.51 14.41 -0.16
N ASP A 340 3.75 14.49 -0.67
CA ASP A 340 4.46 15.77 -0.82
C ASP A 340 4.07 16.55 -2.09
N GLY A 341 3.20 15.97 -2.92
CA GLY A 341 2.67 16.55 -4.16
C GLY A 341 3.65 16.61 -5.34
N SER A 342 4.91 16.20 -5.16
CA SER A 342 5.98 16.28 -6.19
C SER A 342 5.67 15.50 -7.47
N TYR A 343 4.79 14.51 -7.35
CA TYR A 343 4.57 13.52 -8.38
C TYR A 343 3.09 13.10 -8.49
N VAL A 344 2.63 12.77 -9.70
CA VAL A 344 1.27 12.28 -9.99
C VAL A 344 1.32 10.75 -10.07
N ALA A 345 0.82 10.07 -9.04
CA ALA A 345 0.91 8.62 -8.91
C ALA A 345 -0.40 7.87 -9.22
N LEU A 346 -1.43 8.58 -9.73
CA LEU A 346 -2.59 7.92 -10.36
C LEU A 346 -2.25 7.44 -11.79
N PRO A 347 -2.80 6.30 -12.22
CA PRO A 347 -2.82 5.91 -13.64
C PRO A 347 -3.40 7.01 -14.53
N LEU A 348 -2.89 7.15 -15.76
CA LEU A 348 -3.26 8.23 -16.71
C LEU A 348 -4.76 8.25 -17.07
N ASP A 349 -5.43 7.11 -16.96
CA ASP A 349 -6.86 6.90 -17.22
C ASP A 349 -7.74 7.17 -15.99
N GLN A 350 -7.14 7.30 -14.80
CA GLN A 350 -7.85 7.58 -13.57
C GLN A 350 -7.81 9.07 -13.23
N ILE A 351 -8.99 9.60 -12.95
CA ILE A 351 -9.15 10.97 -12.46
C ILE A 351 -9.11 10.91 -10.92
N PRO A 352 -8.34 11.79 -10.26
CA PRO A 352 -8.38 11.88 -8.81
C PRO A 352 -9.79 12.18 -8.31
N PHE A 353 -10.14 11.62 -7.15
CA PHE A 353 -11.44 11.86 -6.56
C PHE A 353 -11.68 13.36 -6.25
N LEU A 354 -10.62 14.07 -5.86
CA LEU A 354 -10.63 15.49 -5.57
C LEU A 354 -9.93 16.29 -6.68
N ASP A 355 -10.54 17.38 -7.07
CA ASP A 355 -9.92 18.40 -7.92
C ASP A 355 -9.07 19.33 -7.05
N ALA A 356 -7.75 19.15 -7.08
CA ALA A 356 -6.79 19.93 -6.31
C ALA A 356 -6.92 21.45 -6.55
N THR A 357 -7.41 21.90 -7.70
CA THR A 357 -7.58 23.34 -8.01
C THR A 357 -8.71 24.00 -7.22
N ARG A 358 -9.60 23.19 -6.62
CA ARG A 358 -10.71 23.64 -5.79
C ARG A 358 -10.42 23.52 -4.30
N LEU A 359 -9.37 22.79 -3.94
CA LEU A 359 -9.01 22.56 -2.55
C LEU A 359 -8.29 23.77 -1.98
N ARG A 360 -8.55 24.04 -0.70
CA ARG A 360 -7.78 24.95 0.13
C ARG A 360 -6.89 24.16 1.08
N SER A 361 -7.48 23.18 1.76
CA SER A 361 -6.73 22.20 2.54
C SER A 361 -7.37 20.83 2.52
N LEU A 362 -6.56 19.80 2.74
CA LEU A 362 -6.98 18.43 2.91
C LEU A 362 -6.29 17.86 4.14
N ALA A 363 -7.06 17.37 5.10
CA ALA A 363 -6.55 16.53 6.18
C ALA A 363 -7.08 15.11 6.04
N LEU A 364 -6.20 14.13 6.25
CA LEU A 364 -6.54 12.72 6.33
C LEU A 364 -5.86 12.14 7.58
N THR A 365 -6.61 11.35 8.34
CA THR A 365 -6.15 10.71 9.58
C THR A 365 -6.47 9.23 9.55
N LEU A 366 -5.45 8.40 9.77
CA LEU A 366 -5.56 6.99 10.12
C LEU A 366 -5.41 6.86 11.64
N HIS A 367 -6.46 6.41 12.33
CA HIS A 367 -6.41 6.15 13.78
C HIS A 367 -6.55 4.65 14.06
N LEU A 368 -5.59 4.09 14.80
CA LEU A 368 -5.50 2.70 15.22
C LEU A 368 -5.85 2.59 16.70
N PRO A 369 -7.13 2.35 17.07
CA PRO A 369 -7.58 2.34 18.45
C PRO A 369 -7.04 1.16 19.29
N LYS A 370 -6.34 0.22 18.66
CA LYS A 370 -5.76 -0.99 19.30
C LYS A 370 -4.26 -1.13 19.08
N ALA A 371 -3.59 -0.06 18.65
CA ALA A 371 -2.14 -0.02 18.44
C ALA A 371 -1.35 0.47 19.67
N SER A 372 -2.02 0.83 20.77
CA SER A 372 -1.40 1.27 22.03
C SER A 372 -1.77 0.32 23.17
N LEU A 373 -0.84 0.08 24.11
CA LEU A 373 -1.09 -0.79 25.27
C LEU A 373 -1.77 -0.02 26.40
N LEU A 374 -1.30 1.20 26.67
CA LEU A 374 -1.78 2.04 27.78
C LEU A 374 -2.61 3.25 27.31
N GLY A 375 -2.68 3.46 26.01
CA GLY A 375 -3.41 4.55 25.38
C GLY A 375 -4.74 4.15 24.76
N SER A 376 -5.43 5.16 24.26
CA SER A 376 -6.67 5.01 23.47
C SER A 376 -6.42 4.73 21.99
N GLY A 377 -5.15 4.76 21.55
CA GLY A 377 -4.74 4.43 20.19
C GLY A 377 -3.57 5.27 19.69
N VAL A 378 -3.22 5.04 18.42
CA VAL A 378 -2.16 5.78 17.71
C VAL A 378 -2.75 6.33 16.41
N SER A 379 -2.45 7.58 16.06
CA SER A 379 -2.87 8.12 14.77
C SER A 379 -1.72 8.68 13.94
N LEU A 380 -1.81 8.49 12.63
CA LEU A 380 -1.04 9.21 11.64
C LEU A 380 -1.95 10.20 10.92
N THR A 381 -1.60 11.48 10.93
CA THR A 381 -2.33 12.54 10.23
C THR A 381 -1.43 13.21 9.21
N THR A 382 -1.95 13.45 8.02
CA THR A 382 -1.34 14.37 7.05
C THR A 382 -2.32 15.47 6.71
N THR A 383 -1.84 16.71 6.75
CA THR A 383 -2.60 17.90 6.35
C THR A 383 -1.81 18.62 5.26
N ALA A 384 -2.46 18.97 4.15
CA ALA A 384 -1.85 19.77 3.09
C ALA A 384 -2.62 21.05 2.85
N CYS A 385 -1.90 22.12 2.51
CA CYS A 385 -2.42 23.38 2.00
C CYS A 385 -2.21 23.41 0.48
N PHE A 386 -3.22 23.82 -0.26
CA PHE A 386 -3.18 23.91 -1.72
C PHE A 386 -2.98 25.35 -2.18
N VAL A 387 -2.38 25.52 -3.35
CA VAL A 387 -2.20 26.82 -4.01
C VAL A 387 -3.53 27.26 -4.63
N ASP A 388 -3.87 28.55 -4.52
CA ASP A 388 -5.07 29.08 -5.15
C ASP A 388 -4.98 28.99 -6.68
N ALA A 389 -6.09 28.64 -7.35
CA ALA A 389 -6.12 28.43 -8.80
C ALA A 389 -5.67 29.64 -9.63
N GLY A 390 -5.78 30.86 -9.09
CA GLY A 390 -5.33 32.10 -9.74
C GLY A 390 -3.81 32.25 -9.80
N ASP A 391 -3.09 31.63 -8.87
CA ASP A 391 -1.62 31.67 -8.81
C ASP A 391 -0.96 30.58 -9.68
N LEU A 392 -1.78 29.70 -10.28
CA LEU A 392 -1.34 28.65 -11.20
C LEU A 392 -1.21 29.14 -12.67
N THR A 393 -1.32 30.46 -12.94
CA THR A 393 -1.23 31.00 -14.30
C THR A 393 0.21 31.06 -14.80
N GLY A 394 0.62 30.05 -15.56
CA GLY A 394 1.91 30.01 -16.27
C GLY A 394 2.51 28.61 -16.29
N GLU A 395 2.34 27.92 -17.43
CA GLU A 395 2.85 26.58 -17.77
C GLU A 395 2.31 25.38 -16.96
N LYS A 396 1.99 24.30 -17.70
CA LYS A 396 1.61 22.98 -17.16
C LYS A 396 2.79 22.40 -16.37
N LYS A 397 2.51 21.88 -15.16
CA LYS A 397 3.41 21.18 -14.20
C LYS A 397 3.96 22.08 -13.08
N ARG A 398 3.14 22.30 -12.05
CA ARG A 398 3.60 22.70 -10.71
C ARG A 398 2.85 21.90 -9.67
N ASN A 399 3.54 21.57 -8.57
CA ASN A 399 2.97 20.93 -7.40
C ASN A 399 1.82 21.79 -6.87
N PRO A 400 0.57 21.27 -6.76
CA PRO A 400 -0.55 22.06 -6.27
C PRO A 400 -0.50 22.26 -4.75
N LEU A 401 0.40 21.57 -4.03
CA LEU A 401 0.60 21.76 -2.60
C LEU A 401 1.55 22.93 -2.36
N ARG A 402 1.11 23.88 -1.53
CA ARG A 402 1.93 24.98 -1.01
C ARG A 402 2.85 24.50 0.11
N SER A 403 2.30 23.69 1.01
CA SER A 403 2.98 23.12 2.17
C SER A 403 2.19 21.91 2.67
N TYR A 404 2.84 21.00 3.40
CA TYR A 404 2.17 19.88 4.05
C TYR A 404 2.77 19.59 5.42
N ALA A 405 2.01 18.91 6.26
CA ALA A 405 2.38 18.49 7.60
C ALA A 405 2.04 17.02 7.77
N ARG A 406 2.89 16.30 8.50
CA ARG A 406 2.67 14.94 8.94
C ARG A 406 2.87 14.88 10.45
N SER A 407 1.96 14.23 11.16
CA SER A 407 2.11 13.99 12.60
C SER A 407 1.77 12.56 13.01
N LEU A 408 2.57 12.03 13.92
CA LEU A 408 2.32 10.78 14.64
C LEU A 408 1.88 11.13 16.07
N ARG A 409 0.75 10.60 16.51
CA ARG A 409 0.22 10.88 17.86
C ARG A 409 -0.10 9.61 18.64
N LEU A 410 0.43 9.53 19.86
CA LEU A 410 0.01 8.60 20.91
C LEU A 410 -1.13 9.26 21.70
N HIS A 411 -2.28 8.60 21.78
CA HIS A 411 -3.49 9.19 22.38
C HIS A 411 -3.72 8.68 23.80
N LYS A 412 -3.78 9.61 24.75
CA LYS A 412 -4.25 9.36 26.13
C LYS A 412 -3.61 8.14 26.81
N LEU A 413 -2.28 8.09 26.88
CA LEU A 413 -1.56 7.09 27.67
C LEU A 413 -1.90 7.29 29.15
N HIS A 414 -2.47 6.28 29.80
CA HIS A 414 -2.83 6.31 31.22
C HIS A 414 -1.70 5.67 32.04
N VAL A 415 -0.88 6.49 32.68
CA VAL A 415 0.30 6.00 33.42
C VAL A 415 0.24 6.46 34.88
N PRO A 416 0.34 5.53 35.85
CA PRO A 416 0.57 5.89 37.25
C PRO A 416 1.93 6.55 37.45
N THR A 417 1.91 7.82 37.82
CA THR A 417 3.09 8.68 37.91
C THR A 417 3.16 9.37 39.27
N LEU A 418 4.36 9.42 39.84
CA LEU A 418 4.60 10.24 41.03
C LEU A 418 4.81 11.68 40.59
N ILE A 419 3.84 12.55 40.91
CA ILE A 419 3.84 13.96 40.51
C ILE A 419 3.13 14.83 41.55
N GLY A 420 3.75 15.95 41.91
CA GLY A 420 3.14 16.95 42.79
C GLY A 420 4.16 17.73 43.59
N VAL A 421 3.83 18.99 43.88
CA VAL A 421 4.63 19.94 44.66
C VAL A 421 4.47 19.67 46.16
N ASN A 422 3.25 19.38 46.60
CA ASN A 422 2.96 19.18 48.01
C ASN A 422 3.29 17.75 48.47
N SER A 423 3.75 17.60 49.71
CA SER A 423 4.17 16.30 50.26
C SER A 423 3.06 15.25 50.28
N ASN A 424 1.80 15.66 50.50
CA ASN A 424 0.64 14.77 50.46
C ASN A 424 0.38 14.18 49.06
N GLU A 425 0.62 14.94 47.99
CA GLU A 425 0.50 14.49 46.60
C GLU A 425 1.56 13.45 46.21
N ARG A 426 2.63 13.35 47.01
CA ARG A 426 3.78 12.45 46.77
C ARG A 426 3.70 11.17 47.60
N THR A 427 2.62 10.93 48.33
CA THR A 427 2.43 9.72 49.14
C THR A 427 2.08 8.50 48.29
N ALA A 428 1.52 8.70 47.11
CA ALA A 428 1.16 7.65 46.17
C ALA A 428 1.27 8.16 44.72
N LYS A 429 1.44 7.23 43.78
CA LYS A 429 1.34 7.55 42.35
C LYS A 429 -0.11 7.93 42.01
N GLN A 430 -0.23 8.91 41.13
CA GLN A 430 -1.51 9.41 40.63
C GLN A 430 -1.59 9.11 39.13
N MET A 431 -2.80 8.99 38.59
CA MET A 431 -2.94 8.79 37.15
C MET A 431 -2.60 10.07 36.41
N VAL A 432 -1.65 10.00 35.48
CA VAL A 432 -1.37 11.04 34.49
C VAL A 432 -1.82 10.53 33.13
N ILE A 433 -2.54 11.36 32.39
CA ILE A 433 -2.97 11.06 31.02
C ILE A 433 -2.08 11.87 30.08
N ALA A 434 -1.33 11.18 29.22
CA ALA A 434 -0.40 11.81 28.28
C ALA A 434 -0.84 11.67 26.83
N ASP A 435 -0.92 12.78 26.12
CA ASP A 435 -0.91 12.83 24.65
C ASP A 435 0.49 13.26 24.21
N VAL A 436 1.08 12.50 23.29
CA VAL A 436 2.39 12.84 22.69
C VAL A 436 2.23 12.87 21.17
N GLU A 437 2.51 14.01 20.57
CA GLU A 437 2.44 14.24 19.13
C GLU A 437 3.81 14.67 18.60
N ILE A 438 4.30 13.96 17.59
CA ILE A 438 5.48 14.35 16.82
C ILE A 438 4.99 15.01 15.54
N GLU A 439 5.23 16.30 15.39
CA GLU A 439 5.02 17.04 14.15
C GLU A 439 6.27 17.02 13.27
N ARG A 440 6.09 17.36 11.99
CA ARG A 440 7.12 17.23 10.94
C ARG A 440 7.66 15.80 10.85
N PHE A 441 6.75 14.84 11.02
CA PHE A 441 7.05 13.42 11.04
C PHE A 441 7.41 12.92 9.64
N ASP A 442 8.70 12.72 9.40
CA ASP A 442 9.30 12.38 8.10
C ASP A 442 9.54 10.87 7.90
N ILE A 443 9.18 10.06 8.89
CA ILE A 443 9.41 8.61 8.92
C ILE A 443 8.24 7.85 8.29
N ARG A 444 8.53 6.68 7.70
CA ARG A 444 7.50 5.77 7.15
C ARG A 444 7.27 4.56 8.04
N GLU A 445 8.29 4.16 8.78
CA GLU A 445 8.28 3.03 9.71
C GLU A 445 7.31 3.25 10.88
N ASP A 446 6.62 2.18 11.28
CA ASP A 446 5.78 2.17 12.47
C ASP A 446 6.63 2.09 13.74
N ILE A 447 7.03 3.26 14.24
CA ILE A 447 7.88 3.42 15.43
C ILE A 447 7.11 3.68 16.74
N HIS A 448 5.77 3.70 16.66
CA HIS A 448 4.92 4.04 17.80
C HIS A 448 5.07 3.11 19.02
N PRO A 449 5.36 1.79 18.88
CA PRO A 449 5.57 0.94 20.07
C PRO A 449 6.82 1.34 20.85
N GLU A 450 7.91 1.64 20.16
CA GLU A 450 9.16 2.09 20.79
C GLU A 450 9.00 3.48 21.42
N LEU A 451 8.26 4.37 20.76
CA LEU A 451 7.97 5.71 21.27
C LEU A 451 7.10 5.65 22.54
N GLU A 452 6.04 4.86 22.52
CA GLU A 452 5.18 4.65 23.69
C GLU A 452 5.99 4.12 24.87
N ARG A 453 6.86 3.14 24.64
CA ARG A 453 7.73 2.59 25.67
C ARG A 453 8.59 3.67 26.33
N VAL A 454 9.23 4.55 25.56
CA VAL A 454 10.03 5.65 26.12
C VAL A 454 9.14 6.56 26.99
N VAL A 455 8.00 7.01 26.48
CA VAL A 455 7.11 7.92 27.22
C VAL A 455 6.62 7.28 28.53
N VAL A 456 6.24 6.02 28.49
CA VAL A 456 5.76 5.26 29.66
C VAL A 456 6.88 5.09 30.68
N GLU A 457 8.08 4.67 30.26
CA GLU A 457 9.25 4.52 31.14
C GLU A 457 9.59 5.86 31.85
N THR A 458 9.53 6.99 31.14
CA THR A 458 9.73 8.33 31.73
C THR A 458 8.65 8.65 32.77
N LEU A 459 7.38 8.39 32.45
CA LEU A 459 6.25 8.66 33.34
C LEU A 459 6.26 7.76 34.58
N GLU A 460 6.66 6.50 34.45
CA GLU A 460 6.71 5.55 35.56
C GLU A 460 7.86 5.83 36.53
N SER A 461 9.01 6.27 36.01
CA SER A 461 10.22 6.59 36.79
C SER A 461 10.28 8.06 37.25
N SER A 462 9.33 8.89 36.80
CA SER A 462 9.25 10.30 37.18
C SER A 462 9.15 10.52 38.68
N SER A 463 9.81 11.57 39.15
CA SER A 463 9.67 12.13 40.50
C SER A 463 9.46 13.65 40.48
N PHE A 464 9.12 14.22 39.31
CA PHE A 464 8.93 15.65 39.11
C PHE A 464 7.83 16.23 40.02
N GLU A 465 7.91 17.53 40.27
CA GLU A 465 6.89 18.24 41.04
C GLU A 465 5.77 18.79 40.14
N THR A 466 6.11 19.23 38.93
CA THR A 466 5.22 19.92 38.00
C THR A 466 5.07 19.18 36.67
N LEU A 467 3.89 19.34 36.02
CA LEU A 467 3.63 18.75 34.70
C LEU A 467 4.47 19.44 33.61
N GLU A 468 4.79 20.71 33.79
CA GLU A 468 5.65 21.52 32.91
C GLU A 468 7.05 20.91 32.80
N ALA A 469 7.68 20.59 33.93
CA ALA A 469 9.01 20.02 33.95
C ALA A 469 9.00 18.59 33.36
N LEU A 470 7.99 17.78 33.75
CA LEU A 470 7.83 16.42 33.23
C LEU A 470 7.58 16.39 31.73
N GLY A 471 6.67 17.23 31.21
CA GLY A 471 6.38 17.30 29.77
C GLY A 471 7.58 17.76 28.95
N THR A 472 8.35 18.73 29.47
CA THR A 472 9.58 19.20 28.84
C THR A 472 10.65 18.10 28.82
N HIS A 473 10.75 17.33 29.90
CA HIS A 473 11.67 16.20 29.98
C HIS A 473 11.32 15.09 28.98
N ILE A 474 10.04 14.68 28.91
CA ILE A 474 9.56 13.71 27.91
C ILE A 474 9.90 14.16 26.49
N ALA A 475 9.63 15.42 26.16
CA ALA A 475 9.90 15.95 24.83
C ALA A 475 11.40 15.95 24.48
N ASN A 476 12.26 16.37 25.41
CA ASN A 476 13.72 16.33 25.21
C ASN A 476 14.25 14.89 25.13
N GLN A 477 13.71 13.96 25.91
CA GLN A 477 14.12 12.56 25.84
C GLN A 477 13.82 11.95 24.46
N ILE A 478 12.65 12.26 23.88
CA ILE A 478 12.31 11.88 22.50
C ILE A 478 13.26 12.55 21.49
N LEU A 479 13.58 13.83 21.67
CA LEU A 479 14.42 14.56 20.71
C LEU A 479 15.91 14.15 20.78
N ASP A 480 16.43 13.89 21.98
CA ASP A 480 17.86 13.76 22.22
C ASP A 480 18.31 12.31 22.42
N GLU A 481 17.46 11.43 22.93
CA GLU A 481 17.82 10.05 23.32
C GLU A 481 17.14 8.98 22.47
N PHE A 482 15.92 9.20 21.98
CA PHE A 482 15.24 8.23 21.12
C PHE A 482 15.99 8.04 19.79
N ARG A 483 16.11 6.79 19.35
CA ARG A 483 16.77 6.39 18.09
C ARG A 483 15.88 5.43 17.32
N ILE A 484 15.99 5.49 15.99
CA ILE A 484 15.24 4.63 15.07
C ILE A 484 16.22 3.62 14.45
N GLY A 485 15.99 2.33 14.71
CA GLY A 485 16.92 1.28 14.30
C GLY A 485 18.32 1.52 14.86
N ASP A 486 19.34 1.29 14.03
CA ASP A 486 20.75 1.48 14.40
C ASP A 486 21.27 2.90 14.11
N SER A 487 20.40 3.85 13.73
CA SER A 487 20.83 5.22 13.42
C SER A 487 21.29 5.94 14.69
N PRO A 488 22.51 6.50 14.73
CA PRO A 488 23.01 7.22 15.90
C PRO A 488 22.46 8.65 16.02
N GLN A 489 21.83 9.18 14.96
CA GLN A 489 21.40 10.58 14.90
C GLN A 489 20.23 10.86 15.86
N PRO A 490 20.29 11.93 16.67
CA PRO A 490 19.17 12.37 17.49
C PRO A 490 18.03 12.91 16.63
N MET A 491 16.80 12.80 17.13
CA MET A 491 15.62 13.27 16.40
C MET A 491 15.56 14.80 16.32
N ARG A 492 16.27 15.52 17.20
CA ARG A 492 16.43 16.97 17.12
C ARG A 492 17.03 17.44 15.78
N GLU A 493 17.90 16.64 15.17
CA GLU A 493 18.49 16.95 13.86
C GLU A 493 17.50 16.78 12.69
N ARG A 494 16.38 16.06 12.90
CA ARG A 494 15.32 15.84 11.90
C ARG A 494 14.28 16.96 11.84
N SER A 495 14.53 18.10 12.49
CA SER A 495 13.56 19.21 12.62
C SER A 495 12.21 18.76 13.21
N TRP A 496 12.20 17.70 14.01
CA TRP A 496 11.00 17.26 14.70
C TRP A 496 10.57 18.27 15.74
N GLN A 497 9.26 18.44 15.87
CA GLN A 497 8.66 19.18 16.96
C GLN A 497 7.79 18.22 17.78
N VAL A 498 8.12 18.07 19.06
CA VAL A 498 7.38 17.20 19.98
C VAL A 498 6.45 18.06 20.82
N ARG A 499 5.17 17.72 20.76
CA ARG A 499 4.10 18.30 21.58
C ARG A 499 3.68 17.27 22.62
N VAL A 500 3.77 17.64 23.89
CA VAL A 500 3.37 16.80 25.02
C VAL A 500 2.27 17.52 25.78
N ARG A 501 1.11 16.88 25.90
CA ARG A 501 0.01 17.34 26.74
C ARG A 501 -0.19 16.35 27.87
N LEU A 502 -0.12 16.83 29.11
CA LEU A 502 -0.30 16.03 30.31
C LEU A 502 -1.52 16.53 31.07
N GLU A 503 -2.41 15.60 31.42
CA GLU A 503 -3.58 15.85 32.26
C GLU A 503 -3.39 15.15 33.62
N LYS A 504 -3.85 15.81 34.68
CA LYS A 504 -3.89 15.24 36.03
C LYS A 504 -5.33 15.24 36.55
N PRO A 505 -6.15 14.23 36.23
CA PRO A 505 -7.60 14.28 36.43
C PRO A 505 -8.04 14.66 37.85
N ILE A 506 -7.33 14.15 38.86
CA ILE A 506 -7.72 14.32 40.27
C ILE A 506 -7.19 15.60 40.94
N ALA A 507 -6.37 16.42 40.25
CA ALA A 507 -5.72 17.57 40.89
C ALA A 507 -6.69 18.70 41.28
N VAL A 508 -7.78 18.88 40.54
CA VAL A 508 -8.77 19.92 40.80
C VAL A 508 -10.14 19.25 40.93
N PRO A 509 -10.68 19.10 42.16
CA PRO A 509 -11.88 18.29 42.41
C PRO A 509 -13.14 18.66 41.60
N PHE A 510 -13.25 19.91 41.17
CA PHE A 510 -14.41 20.43 40.43
C PHE A 510 -14.14 20.63 38.94
N ALA A 511 -13.01 20.14 38.42
CA ALA A 511 -12.71 20.13 36.99
C ALA A 511 -12.58 18.68 36.51
N ASP A 512 -12.99 18.41 35.26
CA ASP A 512 -12.82 17.07 34.67
C ASP A 512 -11.34 16.67 34.62
N CYS A 513 -10.48 17.60 34.20
CA CYS A 513 -9.04 17.50 34.36
C CYS A 513 -8.33 18.84 34.14
N PRO A 514 -7.40 19.27 35.01
CA PRO A 514 -6.38 20.26 34.66
C PRO A 514 -5.35 19.63 33.71
N SER A 515 -4.88 20.42 32.73
CA SER A 515 -3.89 19.97 31.75
C SER A 515 -2.88 21.05 31.38
N VAL A 516 -1.65 20.64 31.06
CA VAL A 516 -0.58 21.49 30.53
C VAL A 516 -0.15 20.94 29.17
N GLU A 517 0.16 21.83 28.23
CA GLU A 517 0.70 21.49 26.92
C GLU A 517 2.03 22.21 26.69
N ILE A 518 3.02 21.48 26.19
CA ILE A 518 4.36 21.96 25.92
C ILE A 518 4.78 21.55 24.52
N ARG A 519 5.54 22.42 23.84
CA ARG A 519 6.13 22.15 22.53
C ARG A 519 7.64 22.38 22.61
N VAL A 520 8.41 21.41 22.12
CA VAL A 520 9.87 21.48 22.07
C VAL A 520 10.34 21.01 20.70
N GLY A 521 11.37 21.66 20.15
CA GLY A 521 11.91 21.36 18.82
C GLY A 521 12.03 22.60 17.94
N SER A 522 12.52 22.42 16.72
CA SER A 522 12.85 23.49 15.75
C SER A 522 12.01 23.38 14.48
#